data_AF-A0A4Q2XAR3-F1
#
_entry.id   AF-A0A4Q2XAR3-F1
#
_cell.length_a   1.000
_cell.length_b   1.000
_cell.length_c   1.000
_cell.angle_alpha   90.00
_cell.angle_beta   90.00
_cell.angle_gamma   90.00
#
_symmetry.space_group_name_H-M   'P 1'
#
loop_
_entity.id
_entity.type
_entity.pdbx_description
1 polymer ?
#
loop_
_entity_poly.entity_id
_entity_poly.type
_entity_poly.pdbx_seq_one_letter_code
_entity_poly.pdbx_strand_id
1 'polypeptide(L)'
;MKNLLLPGAALVVGIALGVLIDGRLRPDEKAREEEPVVTRSTRSRHGPAGAQAAGARREAGDAALGIFLNGGTVSQLSAEEAYHLLDPDWKMSDDAVENARSQYQFALIGPKLSDAVLEEVIARGMKDGVKTPRLYQLFGIYASRDWDRAMAWAADKPDREALKEHGMFALAKSDPARGAEVYQKELLAGWADSDHYSAATTLARYKIGQGCDAFFKFYDSLPASKTAFMVPYVADSMRAEDMPAFVAEVGKRVAAGTLDRSLLQSVMLKLCVENPEAASPWIDSHEAGPQRAAAGFNVALALDKAGKRDEALSFMKTAVTGEPGKEKEFVASFGTPLLSAHPDLLEPLVDMLPPGVELTNEDVKNWVRPDPHNFEKIRRVSNLLSEDERSGYLEREATSLTRWFDGMNDGTDSGQGDDENLNANDFKILSGKLDSLHLTGHAAEKARTALENARKRAVGK
;
A
#
# COMPACT_ATOMS: atom_id res chain seq x y z
N MET A 1 9.79 40.87 -32.87
CA MET A 1 10.72 39.91 -32.21
C MET A 1 11.04 40.40 -30.80
N LYS A 2 10.34 39.89 -29.78
CA LYS A 2 10.80 39.78 -28.39
C LYS A 2 10.15 38.53 -27.80
N ASN A 3 10.94 37.47 -27.67
CA ASN A 3 10.51 36.17 -27.15
C ASN A 3 10.24 36.28 -25.64
N LEU A 4 9.00 36.05 -25.23
CA LEU A 4 8.64 35.75 -23.84
C LEU A 4 8.95 34.27 -23.57
N LEU A 5 10.18 33.98 -23.13
CA LEU A 5 10.67 32.64 -22.78
C LEU A 5 10.73 32.41 -21.26
N LEU A 6 9.96 33.17 -20.45
CA LEU A 6 10.11 33.20 -18.99
C LEU A 6 8.96 32.69 -18.09
N PRO A 7 7.77 32.23 -18.55
CA PRO A 7 6.81 31.61 -17.63
C PRO A 7 7.06 30.11 -17.35
N GLY A 8 7.83 29.41 -18.19
CA GLY A 8 8.05 27.96 -18.05
C GLY A 8 8.93 27.55 -16.86
N ALA A 9 9.99 28.31 -16.57
CA ALA A 9 10.98 27.94 -15.54
C ALA A 9 10.44 28.07 -14.11
N ALA A 10 9.61 29.08 -13.83
CA ALA A 10 8.99 29.25 -12.51
C ALA A 10 7.94 28.17 -12.21
N LEU A 11 7.22 27.71 -13.25
CA LEU A 11 6.24 26.63 -13.16
C LEU A 11 6.90 25.28 -12.84
N VAL A 12 8.03 24.98 -13.50
CA VAL A 12 8.81 23.75 -13.27
C VAL A 12 9.39 23.72 -11.87
N VAL A 13 9.85 24.85 -11.32
CA VAL A 13 10.35 24.92 -9.93
C VAL A 13 9.20 24.75 -8.91
N GLY A 14 8.02 25.32 -9.17
CA GLY A 14 6.84 25.13 -8.32
C GLY A 14 6.32 23.68 -8.30
N ILE A 15 6.26 23.04 -9.48
CA ILE A 15 5.87 21.63 -9.61
C ILE A 15 6.95 20.72 -9.00
N ALA A 16 8.24 20.98 -9.24
CA ALA A 16 9.32 20.19 -8.65
C ALA A 16 9.35 20.29 -7.12
N LEU A 17 9.11 21.47 -6.54
CA LEU A 17 9.00 21.64 -5.09
C LEU A 17 7.75 20.97 -4.50
N GLY A 18 6.63 20.94 -5.24
CA GLY A 18 5.43 20.19 -4.83
C GLY A 18 5.61 18.68 -4.89
N VAL A 19 6.19 18.17 -5.98
CA VAL A 19 6.44 16.74 -6.22
C VAL A 19 7.52 16.16 -5.29
N LEU A 20 8.58 16.92 -4.99
CA LEU A 20 9.63 16.48 -4.06
C LEU A 20 9.15 16.39 -2.60
N ILE A 21 8.05 17.06 -2.24
CA ILE A 21 7.49 17.05 -0.89
C ILE A 21 6.44 15.94 -0.70
N ASP A 22 5.74 15.51 -1.77
CA ASP A 22 4.71 14.47 -1.72
C ASP A 22 5.24 13.03 -1.90
N GLY A 23 6.55 12.85 -2.04
CA GLY A 23 7.26 11.56 -1.87
C GLY A 23 6.89 10.42 -2.84
N ARG A 24 6.10 10.67 -3.89
CA ARG A 24 5.48 9.61 -4.71
C ARG A 24 6.12 9.35 -6.08
N LEU A 25 7.25 9.96 -6.42
CA LEU A 25 7.97 9.64 -7.65
C LEU A 25 9.45 9.41 -7.34
N ARG A 26 9.86 8.13 -7.32
CA ARG A 26 11.27 7.74 -7.46
C ARG A 26 11.58 7.67 -8.96
N PRO A 27 12.51 8.46 -9.50
CA PRO A 27 13.09 8.17 -10.81
C PRO A 27 14.06 6.98 -10.67
N ASP A 28 14.10 6.13 -11.70
CA ASP A 28 14.96 4.95 -11.81
C ASP A 28 16.43 5.26 -11.46
N GLU A 29 16.94 4.57 -10.44
CA GLU A 29 18.36 4.55 -10.07
C GLU A 29 19.12 3.58 -10.99
N LYS A 30 19.67 4.11 -12.07
CA LYS A 30 20.90 3.53 -12.65
C LYS A 30 21.95 4.63 -12.77
N ALA A 31 23.11 4.34 -12.18
CA ALA A 31 24.34 5.13 -12.11
C ALA A 31 24.38 6.22 -11.03
N ARG A 32 24.82 5.84 -9.83
CA ARG A 32 25.67 6.70 -8.99
C ARG A 32 26.73 5.86 -8.29
N GLU A 33 27.97 6.17 -8.63
CA GLU A 33 29.18 5.68 -7.99
C GLU A 33 29.26 6.16 -6.54
N GLU A 34 30.03 5.39 -5.77
CA GLU A 34 30.17 5.37 -4.32
C GLU A 34 30.43 6.75 -3.69
N GLU A 35 29.47 7.23 -2.90
CA GLU A 35 29.70 8.22 -1.83
C GLU A 35 29.28 7.61 -0.48
N PRO A 36 29.97 7.96 0.63
CA PRO A 36 29.77 7.31 1.92
C PRO A 36 28.35 7.52 2.46
N VAL A 37 27.74 6.40 2.82
CA VAL A 37 26.38 6.27 3.36
C VAL A 37 26.22 7.09 4.64
N VAL A 38 25.68 8.30 4.50
CA VAL A 38 24.99 8.97 5.59
C VAL A 38 23.56 8.43 5.61
N THR A 39 23.22 7.66 6.65
CA THR A 39 21.90 7.10 6.93
C THR A 39 20.85 8.20 7.03
N ARG A 40 20.30 8.62 5.88
CA ARG A 40 19.24 9.62 5.80
C ARG A 40 17.89 8.92 5.98
N SER A 41 17.51 8.73 7.24
CA SER A 41 16.15 8.34 7.62
C SER A 41 15.14 9.32 7.00
N THR A 42 14.38 8.88 5.99
CA THR A 42 13.22 9.59 5.45
C THR A 42 12.05 9.49 6.44
N ARG A 43 12.18 10.18 7.57
CA ARG A 43 11.06 10.46 8.48
C ARG A 43 10.31 11.65 7.89
N SER A 44 9.05 11.44 7.52
CA SER A 44 8.07 12.53 7.36
C SER A 44 7.78 13.12 8.75
N ARG A 45 8.72 13.91 9.28
CA ARG A 45 8.51 14.71 10.48
C ARG A 45 7.34 15.66 10.22
N HIS A 46 6.16 15.25 10.65
CA HIS A 46 5.02 16.14 10.89
C HIS A 46 5.31 16.93 12.16
N GLY A 47 6.38 17.73 12.13
CA GLY A 47 6.55 18.81 13.09
C GLY A 47 5.61 19.95 12.72
N PRO A 48 5.25 20.83 13.67
CA PRO A 48 4.46 22.02 13.37
C PRO A 48 5.30 22.94 12.48
N ALA A 49 5.16 22.79 11.16
CA ALA A 49 5.68 23.74 10.20
C ALA A 49 4.99 25.08 10.48
N GLY A 50 5.73 26.02 11.06
CA GLY A 50 5.21 27.26 11.59
C GLY A 50 4.43 28.08 10.57
N ALA A 51 3.55 28.95 11.08
CA ALA A 51 2.68 29.84 10.30
C ALA A 51 3.39 30.61 9.16
N GLN A 52 4.70 30.87 9.30
CA GLN A 52 5.54 31.49 8.26
C GLN A 52 5.68 30.63 6.99
N ALA A 53 5.83 29.31 7.12
CA ALA A 53 5.90 28.40 5.98
C ALA A 53 4.54 28.27 5.28
N ALA A 54 3.44 28.35 6.03
CA ALA A 54 2.09 28.38 5.47
C ALA A 54 1.80 29.70 4.72
N GLY A 55 2.27 30.84 5.25
CA GLY A 55 2.17 32.15 4.61
C GLY A 55 2.90 32.21 3.26
N ALA A 56 4.18 31.83 3.22
CA ALA A 56 4.97 31.81 1.99
C ALA A 56 4.40 30.86 0.92
N ARG A 57 3.84 29.70 1.34
CA ARG A 57 3.15 28.77 0.42
C ARG A 57 1.89 29.38 -0.18
N ARG A 58 1.13 30.15 0.60
CA ARG A 58 -0.09 30.81 0.13
C ARG A 58 0.22 31.88 -0.91
N GLU A 59 1.23 32.71 -0.65
CA GLU A 59 1.69 33.75 -1.60
C GLU A 59 2.19 33.14 -2.92
N ALA A 60 2.99 32.08 -2.86
CA ALA A 60 3.44 31.36 -4.06
C ALA A 60 2.27 30.74 -4.85
N GLY A 61 1.28 30.19 -4.14
CA GLY A 61 0.06 29.66 -4.74
C GLY A 61 -0.78 30.74 -5.45
N ASP A 62 -0.92 31.91 -4.84
CA ASP A 62 -1.66 33.04 -5.41
C ASP A 62 -0.95 33.62 -6.64
N ALA A 63 0.39 33.71 -6.62
CA ALA A 63 1.16 34.13 -7.78
C ALA A 63 1.04 33.14 -8.96
N ALA A 64 1.13 31.83 -8.68
CA ALA A 64 0.95 30.79 -9.70
C ALA A 64 -0.46 30.84 -10.31
N LEU A 65 -1.48 31.05 -9.48
CA LEU A 65 -2.87 31.21 -9.89
C LEU A 65 -3.05 32.42 -10.82
N GLY A 66 -2.42 33.55 -10.52
CA GLY A 66 -2.44 34.73 -11.39
C GLY A 66 -1.88 34.45 -12.79
N ILE A 67 -0.85 33.61 -12.90
CA ILE A 67 -0.31 33.19 -14.21
C ILE A 67 -1.32 32.29 -14.93
N PHE A 68 -1.90 31.30 -14.25
CA PHE A 68 -2.88 30.38 -14.85
C PHE A 68 -4.15 31.09 -15.34
N LEU A 69 -4.57 32.14 -14.64
CA LEU A 69 -5.79 32.89 -14.93
C LEU A 69 -5.53 34.16 -15.75
N ASN A 70 -4.37 34.29 -16.40
CA ASN A 70 -3.99 35.45 -17.22
C ASN A 70 -4.17 36.81 -16.50
N GLY A 71 -3.82 36.87 -15.22
CA GLY A 71 -3.96 38.04 -14.35
C GLY A 71 -5.32 38.20 -13.67
N GLY A 72 -6.28 37.31 -13.96
CA GLY A 72 -7.57 37.25 -13.28
C GLY A 72 -7.51 36.61 -11.89
N THR A 73 -8.64 36.65 -11.18
CA THR A 73 -8.83 36.02 -9.87
C THR A 73 -9.85 34.89 -9.94
N VAL A 74 -9.77 33.89 -9.06
CA VAL A 74 -10.73 32.76 -9.06
C VAL A 74 -12.17 33.23 -8.85
N SER A 75 -12.39 34.31 -8.10
CA SER A 75 -13.71 34.91 -7.89
C SER A 75 -14.36 35.46 -9.16
N GLN A 76 -13.58 35.67 -10.23
CA GLN A 76 -14.08 36.17 -11.52
C GLN A 76 -14.42 35.04 -12.49
N LEU A 77 -14.08 33.79 -12.18
CA LEU A 77 -14.35 32.66 -13.05
C LEU A 77 -15.85 32.39 -13.13
N SER A 78 -16.37 32.32 -14.35
CA SER A 78 -17.67 31.73 -14.63
C SER A 78 -17.64 30.21 -14.41
N ALA A 79 -18.82 29.58 -14.28
CA ALA A 79 -18.91 28.13 -14.19
C ALA A 79 -18.38 27.43 -15.44
N GLU A 80 -18.56 28.02 -16.62
CA GLU A 80 -18.02 27.48 -17.87
C GLU A 80 -16.48 27.49 -17.87
N GLU A 81 -15.86 28.61 -17.51
CA GLU A 81 -14.40 28.70 -17.43
C GLU A 81 -13.84 27.75 -16.36
N ALA A 82 -14.47 27.70 -15.18
CA ALA A 82 -14.07 26.80 -14.11
C ALA A 82 -14.19 25.32 -14.53
N TYR A 83 -15.25 24.95 -15.25
CA TYR A 83 -15.44 23.59 -15.77
C TYR A 83 -14.31 23.19 -16.72
N HIS A 84 -13.95 24.06 -17.66
CA HIS A 84 -12.86 23.79 -18.60
C HIS A 84 -11.48 23.78 -17.93
N LEU A 85 -11.24 24.64 -16.93
CA LEU A 85 -9.96 24.72 -16.23
C LEU A 85 -9.73 23.54 -15.28
N LEU A 86 -10.78 23.09 -14.60
CA LEU A 86 -10.68 21.96 -13.66
C LEU A 86 -10.70 20.61 -14.38
N ASP A 87 -11.29 20.60 -15.59
CA ASP A 87 -11.48 19.42 -16.43
C ASP A 87 -11.96 18.22 -15.58
N PRO A 88 -13.23 18.21 -15.15
CA PRO A 88 -13.70 17.15 -14.28
C PRO A 88 -13.68 15.79 -15.00
N ASP A 89 -13.75 15.71 -16.33
CA ASP A 89 -13.61 14.44 -17.09
C ASP A 89 -12.14 14.02 -17.30
N TRP A 90 -11.20 14.71 -16.67
CA TRP A 90 -9.79 14.50 -16.87
C TRP A 90 -9.39 13.03 -16.68
N LYS A 91 -8.93 12.44 -17.79
CA LYS A 91 -8.32 11.11 -17.83
C LYS A 91 -6.84 11.28 -17.53
N MET A 92 -6.29 10.41 -16.66
CA MET A 92 -4.86 10.45 -16.37
C MET A 92 -4.08 10.33 -17.68
N SER A 93 -3.22 11.32 -17.94
CA SER A 93 -2.27 11.30 -19.04
C SER A 93 -1.15 10.31 -18.71
N ASP A 94 -0.54 9.68 -19.71
CA ASP A 94 0.69 8.93 -19.48
C ASP A 94 1.85 9.87 -19.08
N ASP A 95 1.69 11.19 -19.29
CA ASP A 95 2.63 12.21 -18.86
C ASP A 95 2.43 12.58 -17.36
N ALA A 96 3.38 12.14 -16.53
CA ALA A 96 3.40 12.42 -15.10
C ALA A 96 3.46 13.92 -14.75
N VAL A 97 4.08 14.75 -15.60
CA VAL A 97 4.18 16.20 -15.39
C VAL A 97 2.84 16.87 -15.63
N GLU A 98 2.15 16.47 -16.71
CA GLU A 98 0.79 16.94 -16.99
C GLU A 98 -0.17 16.55 -15.88
N ASN A 99 -0.07 15.31 -15.37
CA ASN A 99 -0.83 14.84 -14.21
C ASN A 99 -0.59 15.70 -12.97
N ALA A 100 0.67 15.94 -12.61
CA ALA A 100 1.02 16.76 -11.46
C ALA A 100 0.52 18.21 -11.59
N ARG A 101 0.66 18.80 -12.79
CA ARG A 101 0.17 20.15 -13.09
C ARG A 101 -1.34 20.23 -12.93
N SER A 102 -2.09 19.30 -13.52
CA SER A 102 -3.54 19.27 -13.49
C SER A 102 -4.08 19.12 -12.06
N GLN A 103 -3.46 18.24 -11.25
CA GLN A 103 -3.77 18.09 -9.82
C GLN A 103 -3.47 19.37 -9.02
N TYR A 104 -2.34 20.03 -9.30
CA TYR A 104 -1.96 21.28 -8.63
C TYR A 104 -2.94 22.42 -8.96
N GLN A 105 -3.34 22.55 -10.23
CA GLN A 105 -4.34 23.52 -10.66
C GLN A 105 -5.68 23.28 -9.96
N PHE A 106 -6.13 22.03 -9.90
CA PHE A 106 -7.35 21.65 -9.18
C PHE A 106 -7.30 22.06 -7.71
N ALA A 107 -6.20 21.76 -7.02
CA ALA A 107 -6.01 22.08 -5.60
C ALA A 107 -5.95 23.59 -5.31
N LEU A 108 -5.48 24.41 -6.27
CA LEU A 108 -5.43 25.86 -6.12
C LEU A 108 -6.78 26.55 -6.43
N ILE A 109 -7.50 26.07 -7.45
CA ILE A 109 -8.74 26.70 -7.94
C ILE A 109 -9.94 26.23 -7.12
N GLY A 110 -10.14 24.92 -6.96
CA GLY A 110 -11.34 24.32 -6.40
C GLY A 110 -11.78 24.95 -5.07
N PRO A 111 -10.91 25.00 -4.04
CA PRO A 111 -11.24 25.58 -2.73
C PRO A 111 -11.57 27.07 -2.74
N LYS A 112 -11.30 27.79 -3.84
CA LYS A 112 -11.52 29.25 -3.96
C LYS A 112 -12.72 29.63 -4.82
N LEU A 113 -13.32 28.69 -5.55
CA LEU A 113 -14.54 28.93 -6.32
C LEU A 113 -15.70 29.31 -5.39
N SER A 114 -16.63 30.14 -5.85
CA SER A 114 -17.86 30.43 -5.09
C SER A 114 -18.78 29.20 -5.07
N ASP A 115 -19.70 29.12 -4.10
CA ASP A 115 -20.62 27.98 -3.99
C ASP A 115 -21.53 27.87 -5.23
N ALA A 116 -21.98 29.00 -5.78
CA ALA A 116 -22.78 29.03 -7.00
C ALA A 116 -22.02 28.44 -8.20
N VAL A 117 -20.74 28.78 -8.34
CA VAL A 117 -19.90 28.23 -9.41
C VAL A 117 -19.62 26.75 -9.21
N LEU A 118 -19.36 26.30 -7.98
CA LEU A 118 -19.19 24.88 -7.68
C LEU A 118 -20.44 24.06 -8.04
N GLU A 119 -21.62 24.50 -7.58
CA GLU A 119 -22.89 23.82 -7.87
C GLU A 119 -23.10 23.67 -9.39
N GLU A 120 -22.86 24.73 -10.16
CA GLU A 120 -23.08 24.71 -11.61
C GLU A 120 -22.03 23.83 -12.34
N VAL A 121 -20.75 23.90 -11.94
CA VAL A 121 -19.69 23.02 -12.47
C VAL A 121 -20.01 21.56 -12.20
N ILE A 122 -20.45 21.22 -10.99
CA ILE A 122 -20.81 19.85 -10.62
C ILE A 122 -22.04 19.40 -11.43
N ALA A 123 -23.10 20.22 -11.48
CA ALA A 123 -24.31 19.92 -12.23
C ALA A 123 -24.02 19.68 -13.72
N ARG A 124 -23.13 20.48 -14.32
CA ARG A 124 -22.69 20.30 -15.71
C ARG A 124 -21.95 18.98 -15.90
N GLY A 125 -20.98 18.67 -15.05
CA GLY A 125 -20.22 17.40 -15.14
C GLY A 125 -21.13 16.18 -15.04
N MET A 126 -22.09 16.21 -14.12
CA MET A 126 -23.07 15.14 -14.00
C MET A 126 -23.97 15.01 -15.23
N LYS A 127 -24.42 16.13 -15.80
CA LYS A 127 -25.22 16.15 -17.03
C LYS A 127 -24.46 15.58 -18.23
N ASP A 128 -23.15 15.85 -18.29
CA ASP A 128 -22.25 15.32 -19.33
C ASP A 128 -21.86 13.86 -19.08
N GLY A 129 -22.34 13.23 -17.99
CA GLY A 129 -22.08 11.84 -17.66
C GLY A 129 -20.71 11.58 -17.02
N VAL A 130 -20.02 12.64 -16.58
CA VAL A 130 -18.73 12.56 -15.91
C VAL A 130 -18.92 11.89 -14.53
N LYS A 131 -18.31 10.73 -14.32
CA LYS A 131 -18.34 9.98 -13.05
C LYS A 131 -16.93 9.79 -12.51
N THR A 132 -16.19 10.88 -12.41
CA THR A 132 -14.77 10.84 -12.04
C THR A 132 -14.57 11.23 -10.57
N PRO A 133 -13.45 10.80 -9.96
CA PRO A 133 -13.07 11.23 -8.61
C PRO A 133 -12.98 12.75 -8.43
N ARG A 134 -12.68 13.52 -9.49
CA ARG A 134 -12.57 14.98 -9.42
C ARG A 134 -13.90 15.67 -9.21
N LEU A 135 -14.95 15.20 -9.90
CA LEU A 135 -16.30 15.74 -9.71
C LEU A 135 -16.75 15.56 -8.25
N TYR A 136 -16.51 14.38 -7.68
CA TYR A 136 -16.78 14.10 -6.28
C TYR A 136 -15.92 14.91 -5.32
N GLN A 137 -14.66 15.21 -5.66
CA GLN A 137 -13.83 16.12 -4.87
C GLN A 137 -14.36 17.56 -4.87
N LEU A 138 -14.89 18.06 -5.99
CA LEU A 138 -15.54 19.39 -6.04
C LEU A 138 -16.79 19.42 -5.17
N PHE A 139 -17.61 18.37 -5.22
CA PHE A 139 -18.72 18.22 -4.31
C PHE A 139 -18.26 18.15 -2.84
N GLY A 140 -17.14 17.46 -2.58
CA GLY A 140 -16.50 17.43 -1.27
C GLY A 140 -16.16 18.83 -0.74
N ILE A 141 -15.57 19.68 -1.58
CA ILE A 141 -15.28 21.08 -1.24
C ILE A 141 -16.58 21.83 -0.90
N TYR A 142 -17.61 21.68 -1.73
CA TYR A 142 -18.91 22.31 -1.51
C TYR A 142 -19.57 21.86 -0.19
N ALA A 143 -19.65 20.55 0.05
CA ALA A 143 -20.20 19.97 1.26
C ALA A 143 -19.42 20.33 2.53
N SER A 144 -18.09 20.55 2.41
CA SER A 144 -17.28 20.98 3.55
C SER A 144 -17.58 22.41 4.03
N ARG A 145 -18.17 23.25 3.16
CA ARG A 145 -18.60 24.61 3.49
C ARG A 145 -19.98 24.59 4.12
N ASP A 146 -20.94 23.97 3.42
CA ASP A 146 -22.33 23.88 3.84
C ASP A 146 -22.89 22.47 3.60
N TRP A 147 -22.75 21.61 4.62
CA TRP A 147 -23.19 20.21 4.57
C TRP A 147 -24.68 20.08 4.26
N ASP A 148 -25.53 20.82 4.97
CA ASP A 148 -26.98 20.65 4.86
C ASP A 148 -27.48 21.09 3.47
N ARG A 149 -26.95 22.19 2.94
CA ARG A 149 -27.25 22.65 1.58
C ARG A 149 -26.75 21.65 0.53
N ALA A 150 -25.53 21.13 0.69
CA ALA A 150 -24.98 20.15 -0.23
C ALA A 150 -25.77 18.84 -0.25
N MET A 151 -26.20 18.36 0.92
CA MET A 151 -27.05 17.17 1.02
C MET A 151 -28.44 17.39 0.43
N ALA A 152 -29.03 18.57 0.62
CA ALA A 152 -30.29 18.94 -0.02
C ALA A 152 -30.15 18.96 -1.55
N TRP A 153 -29.06 19.50 -2.07
CA TRP A 153 -28.75 19.49 -3.51
C TRP A 153 -28.53 18.08 -4.07
N ALA A 154 -27.89 17.19 -3.29
CA ALA A 154 -27.59 15.82 -3.70
C ALA A 154 -28.79 14.85 -3.58
N ALA A 155 -29.87 15.25 -2.90
CA ALA A 155 -30.96 14.35 -2.50
C ALA A 155 -31.65 13.64 -3.69
N ASP A 156 -31.75 14.30 -4.84
CA ASP A 156 -32.39 13.81 -6.07
C ASP A 156 -31.38 13.27 -7.10
N LYS A 157 -30.09 13.18 -6.74
CA LYS A 157 -29.02 12.78 -7.65
C LYS A 157 -28.86 11.25 -7.68
N PRO A 158 -28.57 10.65 -8.85
CA PRO A 158 -28.45 9.20 -8.99
C PRO A 158 -27.27 8.60 -8.22
N ASP A 159 -26.26 9.41 -7.90
CA ASP A 159 -25.01 9.05 -7.21
C ASP A 159 -24.91 9.70 -5.81
N ARG A 160 -26.05 10.03 -5.20
CA ARG A 160 -26.12 10.70 -3.90
C ARG A 160 -25.25 10.07 -2.80
N GLU A 161 -25.13 8.73 -2.78
CA GLU A 161 -24.36 8.03 -1.74
C GLU A 161 -22.85 8.27 -1.92
N ALA A 162 -22.37 8.25 -3.16
CA ALA A 162 -20.98 8.58 -3.47
C ALA A 162 -20.67 10.06 -3.18
N LEU A 163 -21.58 10.96 -3.56
CA LEU A 163 -21.48 12.40 -3.25
C LEU A 163 -21.41 12.61 -1.73
N LYS A 164 -22.31 12.00 -0.97
CA LYS A 164 -22.34 12.07 0.49
C LYS A 164 -21.07 11.53 1.12
N GLU A 165 -20.54 10.41 0.65
CA GLU A 165 -19.26 9.86 1.11
C GLU A 165 -18.10 10.84 0.91
N HIS A 166 -17.96 11.36 -0.30
CA HIS A 166 -16.89 12.31 -0.62
C HIS A 166 -17.04 13.63 0.14
N GLY A 167 -18.28 14.09 0.33
CA GLY A 167 -18.61 15.20 1.22
C GLY A 167 -18.13 14.95 2.65
N MET A 168 -18.45 13.80 3.20
CA MET A 168 -18.09 13.41 4.57
C MET A 168 -16.58 13.32 4.73
N PHE A 169 -15.89 12.72 3.77
CA PHE A 169 -14.44 12.63 3.77
C PHE A 169 -13.77 14.01 3.70
N ALA A 170 -14.27 14.89 2.82
CA ALA A 170 -13.77 16.26 2.73
C ALA A 170 -13.99 17.03 4.04
N LEU A 171 -15.18 16.91 4.64
CA LEU A 171 -15.50 17.51 5.92
C LEU A 171 -14.61 16.97 7.05
N ALA A 172 -14.42 15.65 7.12
CA ALA A 172 -13.52 15.02 8.09
C ALA A 172 -12.06 15.53 7.96
N LYS A 173 -11.64 15.97 6.78
CA LYS A 173 -10.30 16.53 6.54
C LYS A 173 -10.21 18.02 6.87
N SER A 174 -11.22 18.82 6.51
CA SER A 174 -11.19 20.28 6.67
C SER A 174 -11.65 20.75 8.04
N ASP A 175 -12.66 20.10 8.60
CA ASP A 175 -13.24 20.36 9.91
C ASP A 175 -13.60 19.02 10.59
N PRO A 176 -12.60 18.31 11.13
CA PRO A 176 -12.81 16.99 11.70
C PRO A 176 -13.73 16.96 12.93
N ALA A 177 -13.90 18.10 13.63
CA ALA A 177 -14.84 18.18 14.75
C ALA A 177 -16.27 18.10 14.23
N ARG A 178 -16.63 18.98 13.28
CA ARG A 178 -17.94 18.96 12.61
C ARG A 178 -18.13 17.65 11.84
N GLY A 179 -17.09 17.15 11.18
CA GLY A 179 -17.10 15.88 10.46
C GLY A 179 -17.46 14.70 11.37
N ALA A 180 -16.93 14.65 12.61
CA ALA A 180 -17.28 13.59 13.55
C ALA A 180 -18.76 13.62 13.97
N GLU A 181 -19.31 14.81 14.22
CA GLU A 181 -20.72 14.99 14.58
C GLU A 181 -21.66 14.56 13.45
N VAL A 182 -21.36 15.01 12.23
CA VAL A 182 -22.14 14.65 11.03
C VAL A 182 -22.01 13.15 10.76
N TYR A 183 -20.81 12.59 10.81
CA TYR A 183 -20.59 11.15 10.60
C TYR A 183 -21.41 10.29 11.55
N GLN A 184 -21.41 10.62 12.85
CA GLN A 184 -22.18 9.89 13.85
C GLN A 184 -23.69 10.01 13.61
N LYS A 185 -24.18 11.22 13.28
CA LYS A 185 -25.60 11.46 12.94
C LYS A 185 -26.03 10.61 11.74
N GLU A 186 -25.24 10.59 10.68
CA GLU A 186 -25.56 9.82 9.46
C GLU A 186 -25.52 8.32 9.71
N LEU A 187 -24.54 7.82 10.48
CA LEU A 187 -24.49 6.41 10.87
C LEU A 187 -25.73 5.99 11.68
N LEU A 188 -26.15 6.81 12.64
CA LEU A 188 -27.37 6.57 13.42
C LEU A 188 -28.65 6.62 12.56
N ALA A 189 -28.62 7.35 11.44
CA ALA A 189 -29.70 7.40 10.47
C ALA A 189 -29.74 6.17 9.53
N GLY A 190 -28.88 5.16 9.74
CA GLY A 190 -28.87 3.93 8.95
C GLY A 190 -28.02 4.02 7.69
N TRP A 191 -27.13 5.01 7.58
CA TRP A 191 -26.15 5.13 6.48
C TRP A 191 -25.00 4.11 6.60
N ALA A 192 -25.34 2.85 6.90
CA ALA A 192 -24.42 1.83 7.40
C ALA A 192 -23.86 0.89 6.32
N ASP A 193 -24.37 0.91 5.09
CA ASP A 193 -24.13 -0.18 4.14
C ASP A 193 -22.91 -0.02 3.23
N SER A 194 -22.34 1.19 3.07
CA SER A 194 -21.16 1.38 2.22
C SER A 194 -19.83 1.34 2.98
N ASP A 195 -18.79 0.91 2.26
CA ASP A 195 -17.39 0.77 2.67
C ASP A 195 -16.70 2.14 2.88
N HIS A 196 -17.26 2.97 3.76
CA HIS A 196 -16.83 4.34 4.06
C HIS A 196 -15.57 4.43 4.93
N TYR A 197 -14.57 3.60 4.63
CA TYR A 197 -13.33 3.50 5.40
C TYR A 197 -12.59 4.84 5.49
N SER A 198 -12.62 5.65 4.44
CA SER A 198 -11.81 6.87 4.32
C SER A 198 -12.19 7.98 5.32
N ALA A 199 -13.48 8.26 5.50
CA ALA A 199 -13.91 9.27 6.47
C ALA A 199 -13.70 8.78 7.90
N ALA A 200 -14.08 7.54 8.18
CA ALA A 200 -13.98 6.92 9.49
C ALA A 200 -12.52 6.85 9.98
N THR A 201 -11.59 6.44 9.11
CA THR A 201 -10.15 6.45 9.41
C THR A 201 -9.59 7.85 9.64
N THR A 202 -10.02 8.85 8.86
CA THR A 202 -9.60 10.25 9.03
C THR A 202 -10.05 10.80 10.39
N LEU A 203 -11.30 10.55 10.75
CA LEU A 203 -11.86 10.94 12.05
C LEU A 203 -11.18 10.19 13.20
N ALA A 204 -10.92 8.90 13.05
CA ALA A 204 -10.17 8.11 14.02
C ALA A 204 -8.78 8.70 14.30
N ARG A 205 -8.05 9.12 13.24
CA ARG A 205 -6.75 9.82 13.36
C ARG A 205 -6.87 11.15 14.10
N TYR A 206 -7.91 11.92 13.79
CA TYR A 206 -8.17 13.16 14.50
C TYR A 206 -8.43 12.90 16.00
N LYS A 207 -9.27 11.90 16.32
CA LYS A 207 -9.62 11.57 17.70
C LYS A 207 -8.44 11.02 18.49
N ILE A 208 -7.57 10.20 17.91
CA ILE A 208 -6.36 9.75 18.60
C ILE A 208 -5.38 10.91 18.86
N GLY A 209 -5.37 11.93 17.99
CA GLY A 209 -4.64 13.18 18.24
C GLY A 209 -5.15 13.97 19.46
N GLN A 210 -6.37 13.68 19.93
CA GLN A 210 -6.93 14.20 21.19
C GLN A 210 -6.68 13.27 22.39
N GLY A 211 -6.05 12.12 22.19
CA GLY A 211 -5.74 11.11 23.20
C GLY A 211 -6.49 9.78 23.01
N CYS A 212 -6.00 8.73 23.70
CA CYS A 212 -6.55 7.38 23.63
C CYS A 212 -8.04 7.32 24.02
N ASP A 213 -8.43 8.02 25.08
CA ASP A 213 -9.82 8.05 25.56
C ASP A 213 -10.77 8.65 24.53
N ALA A 214 -10.34 9.72 23.84
CA ALA A 214 -11.14 10.36 22.80
C ALA A 214 -11.31 9.45 21.58
N PHE A 215 -10.26 8.74 21.19
CA PHE A 215 -10.34 7.71 20.14
C PHE A 215 -11.29 6.58 20.52
N PHE A 216 -11.14 5.98 21.70
CA PHE A 216 -11.97 4.84 22.07
C PHE A 216 -13.43 5.23 22.32
N LYS A 217 -13.70 6.43 22.85
CA LYS A 217 -15.06 6.97 22.93
C LYS A 217 -15.70 7.09 21.54
N PHE A 218 -14.93 7.53 20.55
CA PHE A 218 -15.40 7.55 19.16
C PHE A 218 -15.60 6.14 18.61
N TYR A 219 -14.61 5.27 18.77
CA TYR A 219 -14.65 3.86 18.37
C TYR A 219 -15.90 3.14 18.90
N ASP A 220 -16.19 3.29 20.20
CA ASP A 220 -17.31 2.65 20.89
C ASP A 220 -18.68 3.20 20.45
N SER A 221 -18.70 4.38 19.81
CA SER A 221 -19.92 4.97 19.27
C SER A 221 -20.32 4.44 17.89
N LEU A 222 -19.43 3.65 17.24
CA LEU A 222 -19.62 3.15 15.89
C LEU A 222 -20.13 1.70 15.90
N PRO A 223 -20.82 1.26 14.83
CA PRO A 223 -21.17 -0.15 14.64
C PRO A 223 -19.93 -1.04 14.58
N ALA A 224 -19.95 -2.21 15.22
CA ALA A 224 -18.81 -3.13 15.29
C ALA A 224 -18.25 -3.54 13.90
N SER A 225 -19.09 -3.63 12.88
CA SER A 225 -18.68 -3.92 11.50
C SER A 225 -17.78 -2.82 10.89
N LYS A 226 -17.74 -1.63 11.49
CA LYS A 226 -17.01 -0.45 10.98
C LYS A 226 -15.78 -0.09 11.79
N THR A 227 -15.38 -0.90 12.77
CA THR A 227 -14.34 -0.48 13.72
C THR A 227 -13.06 -1.33 13.67
N ALA A 228 -13.12 -2.59 13.20
CA ALA A 228 -12.00 -3.52 13.24
C ALA A 228 -10.70 -2.97 12.59
N PHE A 229 -10.82 -2.28 11.46
CA PHE A 229 -9.67 -1.71 10.73
C PHE A 229 -9.07 -0.46 11.38
N MET A 230 -9.77 0.20 12.30
CA MET A 230 -9.35 1.51 12.83
C MET A 230 -8.14 1.39 13.75
N VAL A 231 -8.11 0.37 14.61
CA VAL A 231 -7.08 0.22 15.66
C VAL A 231 -5.66 0.13 15.06
N PRO A 232 -5.38 -0.73 14.07
CA PRO A 232 -4.06 -0.76 13.44
C PRO A 232 -3.75 0.55 12.70
N TYR A 233 -4.74 1.14 12.06
CA TYR A 233 -4.57 2.35 11.26
C TYR A 233 -4.23 3.60 12.10
N VAL A 234 -4.84 3.75 13.28
CA VAL A 234 -4.49 4.85 14.18
C VAL A 234 -3.10 4.65 14.76
N ALA A 235 -2.72 3.41 15.11
CA ALA A 235 -1.39 3.10 15.63
C ALA A 235 -0.27 3.56 14.67
N ASP A 236 -0.47 3.46 13.35
CA ASP A 236 0.48 3.97 12.35
C ASP A 236 0.70 5.48 12.40
N SER A 237 -0.24 6.22 12.98
CA SER A 237 -0.24 7.69 13.01
C SER A 237 0.03 8.25 14.41
N MET A 238 0.19 7.38 15.41
CA MET A 238 0.45 7.78 16.79
C MET A 238 1.89 8.21 17.01
N ARG A 239 2.08 9.08 18.00
CA ARG A 239 3.42 9.40 18.50
C ARG A 239 3.95 8.21 19.30
N ALA A 240 5.26 8.00 19.24
CA ALA A 240 5.89 6.84 19.89
C ALA A 240 5.67 6.86 21.42
N GLU A 241 5.65 8.04 22.03
CA GLU A 241 5.41 8.20 23.47
C GLU A 241 3.99 7.79 23.92
N ASP A 242 3.00 7.85 23.03
CA ASP A 242 1.60 7.51 23.36
C ASP A 242 1.31 6.01 23.13
N MET A 243 2.17 5.33 22.37
CA MET A 243 1.97 3.93 21.95
C MET A 243 1.86 2.93 23.12
N PRO A 244 2.68 3.00 24.18
CA PRO A 244 2.56 2.05 25.30
C PRO A 244 1.21 2.12 26.01
N ALA A 245 0.67 3.34 26.22
CA ALA A 245 -0.64 3.53 26.84
C ALA A 245 -1.77 3.00 25.94
N PHE A 246 -1.67 3.23 24.64
CA PHE A 246 -2.62 2.71 23.65
C PHE A 246 -2.63 1.18 23.60
N VAL A 247 -1.45 0.57 23.55
CA VAL A 247 -1.27 -0.89 23.64
C VAL A 247 -1.94 -1.45 24.90
N ALA A 248 -1.71 -0.82 26.06
CA ALA A 248 -2.28 -1.28 27.32
C ALA A 248 -3.82 -1.25 27.29
N GLU A 249 -4.41 -0.21 26.69
CA GLU A 249 -5.86 -0.12 26.54
C GLU A 249 -6.42 -1.14 25.55
N VAL A 250 -5.77 -1.35 24.40
CA VAL A 250 -6.12 -2.43 23.45
C VAL A 250 -6.05 -3.79 24.15
N GLY A 251 -5.00 -4.03 24.96
CA GLY A 251 -4.82 -5.26 25.73
C GLY A 251 -5.94 -5.52 26.73
N LYS A 252 -6.37 -4.50 27.48
CA LYS A 252 -7.53 -4.60 28.39
C LYS A 252 -8.80 -4.99 27.64
N ARG A 253 -9.04 -4.38 26.47
CA ARG A 253 -10.23 -4.63 25.64
C ARG A 253 -10.22 -6.02 25.01
N VAL A 254 -9.05 -6.52 24.59
CA VAL A 254 -8.89 -7.92 24.16
C VAL A 254 -9.15 -8.88 25.31
N ALA A 255 -8.64 -8.61 26.51
CA ALA A 255 -8.90 -9.43 27.69
C ALA A 255 -10.39 -9.45 28.09
N ALA A 256 -11.10 -8.34 27.87
CA ALA A 256 -12.54 -8.24 28.07
C ALA A 256 -13.38 -8.87 26.94
N GLY A 257 -12.75 -9.35 25.86
CA GLY A 257 -13.44 -9.93 24.69
C GLY A 257 -14.16 -8.90 23.81
N THR A 258 -13.87 -7.60 23.97
CA THR A 258 -14.49 -6.54 23.16
C THR A 258 -13.68 -6.19 21.92
N LEU A 259 -12.44 -6.69 21.80
CA LEU A 259 -11.59 -6.58 20.62
C LEU A 259 -10.97 -7.94 20.28
N ASP A 260 -10.71 -8.17 18.99
CA ASP A 260 -10.01 -9.36 18.52
C ASP A 260 -8.52 -9.33 18.88
N ARG A 261 -7.95 -10.50 19.23
CA ARG A 261 -6.55 -10.63 19.64
C ARG A 261 -5.57 -10.20 18.53
N SER A 262 -5.91 -10.37 17.26
CA SER A 262 -5.08 -9.95 16.12
C SER A 262 -4.85 -8.43 16.08
N LEU A 263 -5.76 -7.63 16.64
CA LEU A 263 -5.59 -6.17 16.73
C LEU A 263 -4.51 -5.82 17.75
N LEU A 264 -4.46 -6.49 18.89
CA LEU A 264 -3.36 -6.32 19.86
C LEU A 264 -2.03 -6.69 19.23
N GLN A 265 -1.97 -7.81 18.50
CA GLN A 265 -0.75 -8.20 17.79
C GLN A 265 -0.29 -7.12 16.80
N SER A 266 -1.20 -6.56 16.00
CA SER A 266 -0.87 -5.53 15.01
C SER A 266 -0.30 -4.25 15.65
N VAL A 267 -0.92 -3.77 16.74
CA VAL A 267 -0.44 -2.58 17.47
C VAL A 267 0.88 -2.88 18.21
N MET A 268 1.02 -4.10 18.76
CA MET A 268 2.26 -4.52 19.41
C MET A 268 3.44 -4.57 18.45
N LEU A 269 3.26 -5.10 17.25
CA LEU A 269 4.31 -5.10 16.23
C LEU A 269 4.76 -3.68 15.90
N LYS A 270 3.83 -2.72 15.81
CA LYS A 270 4.16 -1.31 15.63
C LYS A 270 4.96 -0.73 16.81
N LEU A 271 4.56 -1.03 18.05
CA LEU A 271 5.33 -0.63 19.24
C LEU A 271 6.75 -1.23 19.20
N CYS A 272 6.89 -2.50 18.84
CA CYS A 272 8.20 -3.17 18.74
C CYS A 272 9.08 -2.54 17.66
N VAL A 273 8.50 -2.08 16.55
CA VAL A 273 9.25 -1.35 15.51
C VAL A 273 9.78 -0.02 16.05
N GLU A 274 8.98 0.75 16.78
CA GLU A 274 9.42 2.05 17.32
C GLU A 274 10.32 1.91 18.55
N ASN A 275 10.07 0.90 19.38
CA ASN A 275 10.79 0.56 20.61
C ASN A 275 11.07 -0.96 20.67
N PRO A 276 12.19 -1.43 20.06
CA PRO A 276 12.53 -2.85 20.04
C PRO A 276 12.67 -3.50 21.42
N GLU A 277 12.99 -2.73 22.47
CA GLU A 277 13.08 -3.23 23.84
C GLU A 277 11.72 -3.71 24.38
N ALA A 278 10.61 -3.21 23.83
CA ALA A 278 9.26 -3.66 24.18
C ALA A 278 8.93 -5.05 23.62
N ALA A 279 9.70 -5.56 22.66
CA ALA A 279 9.43 -6.84 22.01
C ALA A 279 9.68 -8.03 22.93
N SER A 280 10.80 -8.08 23.66
CA SER A 280 11.13 -9.24 24.50
C SER A 280 10.07 -9.52 25.57
N PRO A 281 9.63 -8.54 26.39
CA PRO A 281 8.56 -8.78 27.36
C PRO A 281 7.24 -9.27 26.73
N TRP A 282 6.93 -8.78 25.52
CA TRP A 282 5.73 -9.19 24.81
C TRP A 282 5.83 -10.62 24.26
N ILE A 283 6.96 -10.98 23.66
CA ILE A 283 7.25 -12.35 23.21
C ILE A 283 7.18 -13.30 24.41
N ASP A 284 7.81 -12.94 25.53
CA ASP A 284 7.84 -13.75 26.76
C ASP A 284 6.46 -13.93 27.41
N SER A 285 5.51 -13.02 27.14
CA SER A 285 4.11 -13.16 27.59
C SER A 285 3.35 -14.29 26.90
N HIS A 286 3.85 -14.81 25.77
CA HIS A 286 3.32 -15.99 25.11
C HIS A 286 3.88 -17.26 25.76
N GLU A 287 3.09 -18.34 25.77
CA GLU A 287 3.56 -19.65 26.24
C GLU A 287 4.75 -20.13 25.40
N ALA A 288 5.74 -20.74 26.07
CA ALA A 288 6.92 -21.29 25.38
C ALA A 288 6.50 -22.32 24.32
N GLY A 289 7.21 -22.34 23.20
CA GLY A 289 6.88 -23.19 22.05
C GLY A 289 6.44 -22.37 20.82
N PRO A 290 5.58 -22.94 19.95
CA PRO A 290 5.27 -22.37 18.63
C PRO A 290 4.71 -20.95 18.64
N GLN A 291 3.88 -20.61 19.63
CA GLN A 291 3.27 -19.28 19.69
C GLN A 291 4.30 -18.20 20.01
N ARG A 292 5.20 -18.46 20.97
CA ARG A 292 6.30 -17.54 21.30
C ARG A 292 7.28 -17.38 20.15
N ALA A 293 7.66 -18.48 19.51
CA ALA A 293 8.55 -18.45 18.35
C ALA A 293 7.92 -17.66 17.18
N ALA A 294 6.65 -17.92 16.86
CA ALA A 294 5.92 -17.15 15.85
C ALA A 294 5.78 -15.66 16.20
N ALA A 295 5.57 -15.31 17.48
CA ALA A 295 5.55 -13.92 17.93
C ALA A 295 6.91 -13.23 17.68
N GLY A 296 8.02 -13.87 18.07
CA GLY A 296 9.37 -13.36 17.83
C GLY A 296 9.68 -13.19 16.34
N PHE A 297 9.25 -14.12 15.50
CA PHE A 297 9.42 -14.03 14.06
C PHE A 297 8.58 -12.91 13.43
N ASN A 298 7.34 -12.72 13.87
CA ASN A 298 6.52 -11.60 13.42
C ASN A 298 7.15 -10.24 13.79
N VAL A 299 7.81 -10.13 14.95
CA VAL A 299 8.62 -8.95 15.30
C VAL A 299 9.77 -8.78 14.30
N ALA A 300 10.49 -9.85 13.98
CA ALA A 300 11.58 -9.80 13.02
C ALA A 300 11.12 -9.27 11.65
N LEU A 301 9.98 -9.77 11.13
CA LEU A 301 9.42 -9.28 9.85
C LEU A 301 9.03 -7.80 9.92
N ALA A 302 8.43 -7.37 11.03
CA ALA A 302 8.05 -5.97 11.21
C ALA A 302 9.27 -5.04 11.26
N LEU A 303 10.36 -5.47 11.91
CA LEU A 303 11.62 -4.74 11.97
C LEU A 303 12.31 -4.66 10.61
N ASP A 304 12.36 -5.76 9.86
CA ASP A 304 12.93 -5.79 8.51
C ASP A 304 12.17 -4.85 7.56
N LYS A 305 10.83 -4.88 7.58
CA LYS A 305 10.00 -3.93 6.82
C LYS A 305 10.27 -2.47 7.16
N ALA A 306 10.70 -2.19 8.40
CA ALA A 306 11.09 -0.87 8.86
C ALA A 306 12.56 -0.50 8.56
N GLY A 307 13.31 -1.38 7.88
CA GLY A 307 14.72 -1.19 7.56
C GLY A 307 15.68 -1.46 8.73
N LYS A 308 15.21 -2.09 9.81
CA LYS A 308 15.99 -2.43 11.02
C LYS A 308 16.49 -3.87 10.95
N ARG A 309 17.38 -4.12 9.98
CA ARG A 309 17.73 -5.48 9.57
C ARG A 309 18.53 -6.24 10.63
N ASP A 310 19.47 -5.60 11.31
CA ASP A 310 20.30 -6.27 12.32
C ASP A 310 19.43 -6.72 13.51
N GLU A 311 18.50 -5.87 13.95
CA GLU A 311 17.52 -6.22 14.98
C GLU A 311 16.57 -7.34 14.50
N ALA A 312 16.11 -7.27 13.24
CA ALA A 312 15.28 -8.33 12.65
C ALA A 312 15.98 -9.69 12.70
N LEU A 313 17.25 -9.77 12.28
CA LEU A 313 18.02 -11.01 12.32
C LEU A 313 18.24 -11.52 13.75
N SER A 314 18.40 -10.63 14.72
CA SER A 314 18.50 -11.00 16.15
C SER A 314 17.22 -11.66 16.66
N PHE A 315 16.05 -11.08 16.38
CA PHE A 315 14.76 -11.65 16.75
C PHE A 315 14.45 -12.93 15.99
N MET A 316 14.83 -13.02 14.72
CA MET A 316 14.67 -14.23 13.90
C MET A 316 15.48 -15.38 14.49
N LYS A 317 16.73 -15.15 14.87
CA LYS A 317 17.57 -16.15 15.55
C LYS A 317 16.92 -16.62 16.85
N THR A 318 16.43 -15.70 17.65
CA THR A 318 15.74 -16.02 18.92
C THR A 318 14.48 -16.86 18.67
N ALA A 319 13.72 -16.55 17.62
CA ALA A 319 12.53 -17.31 17.23
C ALA A 319 12.88 -18.75 16.82
N VAL A 320 13.89 -18.93 15.96
CA VAL A 320 14.37 -20.26 15.52
C VAL A 320 14.81 -21.09 16.74
N THR A 321 15.64 -20.53 17.62
CA THR A 321 16.12 -21.26 18.82
C THR A 321 15.07 -21.38 19.92
N GLY A 322 13.88 -20.77 19.75
CA GLY A 322 12.79 -20.78 20.72
C GLY A 322 12.07 -22.12 20.82
N GLU A 323 12.29 -23.02 19.85
CA GLU A 323 11.79 -24.39 19.85
C GLU A 323 12.93 -25.41 19.65
N PRO A 324 13.68 -25.74 20.71
CA PRO A 324 14.79 -26.69 20.61
C PRO A 324 14.36 -28.03 20.02
N GLY A 325 15.02 -28.46 18.94
CA GLY A 325 14.74 -29.70 18.22
C GLY A 325 13.61 -29.60 17.18
N LYS A 326 13.03 -28.41 16.95
CA LYS A 326 12.03 -28.14 15.90
C LYS A 326 12.44 -26.98 14.98
N GLU A 327 13.71 -26.62 14.99
CA GLU A 327 14.24 -25.48 14.23
C GLU A 327 13.98 -25.67 12.72
N LYS A 328 14.12 -26.90 12.22
CA LYS A 328 13.90 -27.20 10.81
C LYS A 328 12.44 -27.05 10.41
N GLU A 329 11.52 -27.59 11.21
CA GLU A 329 10.07 -27.47 11.02
C GLU A 329 9.63 -26.02 11.08
N PHE A 330 10.22 -25.25 12.00
CA PHE A 330 10.01 -23.82 12.10
C PHE A 330 10.41 -23.13 10.79
N VAL A 331 11.66 -23.30 10.33
CA VAL A 331 12.14 -22.72 9.07
C VAL A 331 11.28 -23.16 7.87
N ALA A 332 10.93 -24.44 7.79
CA ALA A 332 10.04 -25.01 6.78
C ALA A 332 8.67 -24.32 6.74
N SER A 333 8.09 -24.00 7.89
CA SER A 333 6.77 -23.37 8.00
C SER A 333 6.73 -21.91 7.54
N PHE A 334 7.87 -21.20 7.59
CA PHE A 334 7.97 -19.79 7.23
C PHE A 334 8.59 -19.51 5.85
N GLY A 335 9.05 -20.53 5.13
CA GLY A 335 9.68 -20.33 3.82
C GLY A 335 8.74 -19.77 2.75
N THR A 336 7.51 -20.30 2.60
CA THR A 336 6.53 -19.76 1.64
C THR A 336 6.20 -18.27 1.87
N PRO A 337 5.82 -17.82 3.09
CA PRO A 337 5.54 -16.40 3.31
C PRO A 337 6.77 -15.51 3.10
N LEU A 338 7.97 -15.97 3.51
CA LEU A 338 9.20 -15.22 3.28
C LEU A 338 9.53 -15.09 1.79
N LEU A 339 9.43 -16.17 1.02
CA LEU A 339 9.75 -16.16 -0.41
C LEU A 339 8.87 -15.19 -1.20
N SER A 340 7.67 -14.88 -0.68
CA SER A 340 6.74 -13.95 -1.30
C SER A 340 6.93 -12.50 -0.82
N ALA A 341 7.16 -12.29 0.48
CA ALA A 341 7.17 -10.96 1.08
C ALA A 341 8.57 -10.40 1.38
N HIS A 342 9.52 -11.26 1.76
CA HIS A 342 10.88 -10.90 2.23
C HIS A 342 11.90 -11.95 1.75
N PRO A 343 12.08 -12.15 0.43
CA PRO A 343 12.83 -13.29 -0.10
C PRO A 343 14.32 -13.25 0.24
N ASP A 344 14.84 -12.08 0.60
CA ASP A 344 16.20 -11.81 1.05
C ASP A 344 16.47 -12.19 2.51
N LEU A 345 15.43 -12.47 3.31
CA LEU A 345 15.58 -13.04 4.65
C LEU A 345 15.64 -14.58 4.64
N LEU A 346 15.38 -15.21 3.51
CA LEU A 346 15.25 -16.67 3.44
C LEU A 346 16.59 -17.39 3.68
N GLU A 347 17.67 -16.94 3.05
CA GLU A 347 19.02 -17.49 3.26
C GLU A 347 19.50 -17.28 4.72
N PRO A 348 19.44 -16.05 5.30
CA PRO A 348 19.73 -15.87 6.72
C PRO A 348 18.92 -16.76 7.66
N LEU A 349 17.64 -17.02 7.36
CA LEU A 349 16.82 -17.91 8.18
C LEU A 349 17.32 -19.36 8.12
N VAL A 350 17.71 -19.84 6.94
CA VAL A 350 18.26 -21.19 6.76
C VAL A 350 19.63 -21.33 7.43
N ASP A 351 20.47 -20.30 7.35
CA ASP A 351 21.79 -20.26 8.01
C ASP A 351 21.71 -20.30 9.55
N MET A 352 20.53 -20.05 10.13
CA MET A 352 20.29 -20.16 11.57
C MET A 352 20.00 -21.60 12.03
N LEU A 353 19.89 -22.57 11.12
CA LEU A 353 19.72 -23.98 11.49
C LEU A 353 20.95 -24.51 12.26
N PRO A 354 20.75 -25.43 13.22
CA PRO A 354 21.85 -26.05 13.94
C PRO A 354 22.82 -26.79 12.99
N PRO A 355 24.12 -26.90 13.33
CA PRO A 355 25.07 -27.66 12.52
C PRO A 355 24.62 -29.10 12.27
N GLY A 356 24.65 -29.53 11.01
CA GLY A 356 24.21 -30.87 10.58
C GLY A 356 22.70 -31.01 10.38
N VAL A 357 21.93 -29.93 10.56
CA VAL A 357 20.51 -29.87 10.21
C VAL A 357 20.38 -29.11 8.88
N GLU A 358 19.97 -29.81 7.84
CA GLU A 358 19.78 -29.25 6.50
C GLU A 358 18.31 -29.37 6.07
N LEU A 359 17.88 -28.46 5.20
CA LEU A 359 16.59 -28.58 4.53
C LEU A 359 16.64 -29.71 3.49
N THR A 360 15.55 -30.46 3.42
CA THR A 360 15.33 -31.50 2.41
C THR A 360 14.32 -31.04 1.37
N ASN A 361 14.25 -31.78 0.27
CA ASN A 361 13.26 -31.59 -0.78
C ASN A 361 11.82 -31.68 -0.27
N GLU A 362 11.58 -32.49 0.78
CA GLU A 362 10.29 -32.64 1.44
C GLU A 362 9.91 -31.39 2.25
N ASP A 363 10.88 -30.77 2.92
CA ASP A 363 10.66 -29.57 3.75
C ASP A 363 10.22 -28.36 2.89
N VAL A 364 10.75 -28.25 1.67
CA VAL A 364 10.53 -27.10 0.77
C VAL A 364 9.49 -27.35 -0.32
N LYS A 365 8.85 -28.52 -0.35
CA LYS A 365 7.98 -28.94 -1.49
C LYS A 365 6.78 -28.04 -1.75
N ASN A 366 6.34 -27.31 -0.74
CA ASN A 366 5.19 -26.40 -0.81
C ASN A 366 5.61 -24.92 -0.81
N TRP A 367 6.91 -24.62 -0.89
CA TRP A 367 7.40 -23.24 -0.88
C TRP A 367 7.12 -22.50 -2.17
N VAL A 368 7.18 -23.23 -3.29
CA VAL A 368 6.98 -22.67 -4.63
C VAL A 368 5.89 -23.43 -5.33
N ARG A 369 4.87 -22.71 -5.84
CA ARG A 369 3.99 -23.29 -6.84
C ARG A 369 4.75 -23.35 -8.16
N PRO A 370 4.88 -24.51 -8.81
CA PRO A 370 5.56 -24.62 -10.09
C PRO A 370 4.74 -23.91 -11.17
N ASP A 371 5.15 -22.69 -11.49
CA ASP A 371 4.64 -21.89 -12.61
C ASP A 371 5.82 -21.13 -13.28
N PRO A 372 5.68 -20.69 -14.53
CA PRO A 372 6.76 -20.02 -15.24
C PRO A 372 7.04 -18.58 -14.78
N HIS A 373 6.23 -18.04 -13.88
CA HIS A 373 6.52 -16.76 -13.24
C HIS A 373 7.44 -16.95 -12.02
N ASN A 374 7.54 -18.18 -11.50
CA ASN A 374 8.29 -18.52 -10.29
C ASN A 374 9.70 -19.08 -10.53
N PHE A 375 10.30 -19.02 -11.73
CA PHE A 375 11.68 -19.53 -11.94
C PHE A 375 12.71 -18.97 -10.96
N GLU A 376 12.65 -17.67 -10.63
CA GLU A 376 13.58 -17.07 -9.67
C GLU A 376 13.36 -17.61 -8.26
N LYS A 377 12.11 -17.91 -7.89
CA LYS A 377 11.77 -18.56 -6.63
C LYS A 377 12.29 -20.00 -6.60
N ILE A 378 12.11 -20.76 -7.68
CA ILE A 378 12.64 -22.13 -7.82
C ILE A 378 14.16 -22.13 -7.63
N ARG A 379 14.86 -21.25 -8.36
CA ARG A 379 16.32 -21.09 -8.29
C ARG A 379 16.79 -20.73 -6.88
N ARG A 380 16.10 -19.80 -6.23
CA ARG A 380 16.42 -19.39 -4.86
C ARG A 380 16.29 -20.56 -3.89
N VAL A 381 15.17 -21.28 -3.93
CA VAL A 381 14.96 -22.44 -3.06
C VAL A 381 15.97 -23.55 -3.34
N SER A 382 16.28 -23.84 -4.61
CA SER A 382 17.27 -24.87 -4.94
C SER A 382 18.67 -24.55 -4.38
N ASN A 383 19.03 -23.26 -4.29
CA ASN A 383 20.33 -22.85 -3.75
C ASN A 383 20.43 -23.02 -2.22
N LEU A 384 19.30 -23.18 -1.51
CA LEU A 384 19.25 -23.41 -0.07
C LEU A 384 19.38 -24.91 0.30
N LEU A 385 19.39 -25.79 -0.69
CA LEU A 385 19.49 -27.23 -0.52
C LEU A 385 20.93 -27.70 -0.76
N SER A 386 21.31 -28.81 -0.10
CA SER A 386 22.52 -29.56 -0.41
C SER A 386 22.49 -30.09 -1.84
N GLU A 387 23.64 -30.47 -2.40
CA GLU A 387 23.74 -30.88 -3.82
C GLU A 387 22.82 -32.07 -4.18
N ASP A 388 22.72 -33.04 -3.27
CA ASP A 388 21.86 -34.22 -3.42
C ASP A 388 20.37 -33.83 -3.39
N GLU A 389 19.94 -33.04 -2.40
CA GLU A 389 18.55 -32.58 -2.26
C GLU A 389 18.14 -31.61 -3.36
N ARG A 390 19.08 -30.75 -3.79
CA ARG A 390 18.91 -29.79 -4.89
C ARG A 390 18.57 -30.50 -6.19
N SER A 391 19.28 -31.57 -6.52
CA SER A 391 19.05 -32.33 -7.75
C SER A 391 17.65 -32.93 -7.78
N GLY A 392 17.23 -33.55 -6.67
CA GLY A 392 15.88 -34.10 -6.52
C GLY A 392 14.77 -33.02 -6.54
N TYR A 393 15.01 -31.86 -5.94
CA TYR A 393 14.10 -30.71 -5.99
C TYR A 393 13.92 -30.22 -7.43
N LEU A 394 15.03 -29.96 -8.11
CA LEU A 394 15.02 -29.46 -9.49
C LEU A 394 14.37 -30.44 -10.47
N GLU A 395 14.53 -31.75 -10.29
CA GLU A 395 13.84 -32.77 -11.09
C GLU A 395 12.31 -32.76 -10.89
N ARG A 396 11.86 -32.59 -9.64
CA ARG A 396 10.43 -32.47 -9.32
C ARG A 396 9.83 -31.21 -9.93
N GLU A 397 10.51 -30.07 -9.79
CA GLU A 397 10.04 -28.79 -10.36
C GLU A 397 10.04 -28.84 -11.89
N ALA A 398 11.07 -29.43 -12.51
CA ALA A 398 11.11 -29.68 -13.95
C ALA A 398 9.92 -30.52 -14.42
N THR A 399 9.58 -31.60 -13.69
CA THR A 399 8.40 -32.42 -14.00
C THR A 399 7.10 -31.63 -13.89
N SER A 400 6.98 -30.76 -12.89
CA SER A 400 5.78 -29.94 -12.69
C SER A 400 5.65 -28.84 -13.76
N LEU A 401 6.77 -28.20 -14.13
CA LEU A 401 6.83 -27.28 -15.27
C LEU A 401 6.46 -27.98 -16.58
N THR A 402 6.92 -29.22 -16.82
CA THR A 402 6.49 -30.02 -17.98
C THR A 402 4.97 -30.20 -18.00
N ARG A 403 4.35 -30.59 -16.88
CA ARG A 403 2.88 -30.72 -16.81
C ARG A 403 2.18 -29.40 -17.13
N TRP A 404 2.73 -28.29 -16.61
CA TRP A 404 2.19 -26.97 -16.89
C TRP A 404 2.28 -26.61 -18.38
N PHE A 405 3.46 -26.80 -19.00
CA PHE A 405 3.68 -26.58 -20.44
C PHE A 405 2.80 -27.49 -21.32
N ASP A 406 2.49 -28.70 -20.87
CA ASP A 406 1.58 -29.61 -21.54
C ASP A 406 0.10 -29.21 -21.41
N GLY A 407 -0.29 -28.64 -20.27
CA GLY A 407 -1.65 -28.16 -20.01
C GLY A 407 -2.01 -26.83 -20.69
N MET A 408 -1.04 -26.04 -21.17
CA MET A 408 -1.31 -24.70 -21.76
C MET A 408 -2.22 -24.68 -23.00
N ASN A 409 -2.69 -25.81 -23.51
CA ASN A 409 -3.38 -25.86 -24.81
C ASN A 409 -4.48 -26.92 -24.90
N ASP A 410 -4.84 -27.58 -23.79
CA ASP A 410 -5.96 -28.52 -23.81
C ASP A 410 -7.32 -27.79 -23.86
N GLY A 411 -7.36 -26.47 -23.66
CA GLY A 411 -8.60 -25.68 -23.63
C GLY A 411 -9.56 -26.14 -22.54
N THR A 412 -9.13 -27.07 -21.70
CA THR A 412 -9.90 -27.63 -20.61
C THR A 412 -9.48 -26.92 -19.35
N ASP A 413 -10.03 -25.71 -19.19
CA ASP A 413 -10.49 -25.22 -17.90
C ASP A 413 -9.49 -25.38 -16.74
N SER A 414 -8.22 -25.03 -16.96
CA SER A 414 -7.28 -24.82 -15.85
C SER A 414 -7.49 -23.42 -15.24
N GLY A 415 -8.75 -23.13 -14.90
CA GLY A 415 -9.23 -22.11 -13.99
C GLY A 415 -8.39 -20.84 -13.81
N GLN A 416 -8.93 -19.74 -14.33
CA GLN A 416 -8.78 -18.37 -13.83
C GLN A 416 -7.49 -17.57 -14.12
N GLY A 417 -6.57 -18.07 -14.94
CA GLY A 417 -5.59 -17.18 -15.57
C GLY A 417 -6.18 -16.64 -16.86
N ASP A 418 -6.13 -15.33 -17.10
CA ASP A 418 -6.28 -14.80 -18.45
C ASP A 418 -5.40 -15.64 -19.38
N ASP A 419 -5.97 -16.18 -20.47
CA ASP A 419 -5.23 -16.91 -21.49
C ASP A 419 -4.18 -15.95 -22.11
N GLU A 420 -3.03 -15.82 -21.44
CA GLU A 420 -1.91 -15.06 -21.96
C GLU A 420 -1.47 -15.79 -23.23
N ASN A 421 -1.80 -15.19 -24.38
CA ASN A 421 -1.33 -15.62 -25.69
C ASN A 421 0.19 -15.46 -25.73
N LEU A 422 0.91 -16.44 -25.17
CA LEU A 422 2.36 -16.48 -25.16
C LEU A 422 2.86 -16.46 -26.61
N ASN A 423 3.65 -15.45 -26.94
CA ASN A 423 4.24 -15.30 -28.26
C ASN A 423 5.66 -15.91 -28.29
N ALA A 424 6.30 -15.90 -29.46
CA ALA A 424 7.64 -16.45 -29.64
C ALA A 424 8.71 -15.84 -28.71
N ASN A 425 8.57 -14.56 -28.34
CA ASN A 425 9.49 -13.89 -27.42
C ASN A 425 9.32 -14.42 -25.99
N ASP A 426 8.09 -14.70 -25.56
CA ASP A 426 7.82 -15.26 -24.23
C ASP A 426 8.49 -16.64 -24.08
N PHE A 427 8.34 -17.52 -25.07
CA PHE A 427 9.02 -18.82 -25.08
C PHE A 427 10.55 -18.70 -25.06
N LYS A 428 11.12 -17.68 -25.71
CA LYS A 428 12.56 -17.39 -25.64
C LYS A 428 12.98 -17.00 -24.22
N ILE A 429 12.20 -16.14 -23.55
CA ILE A 429 12.42 -15.77 -22.14
C ILE A 429 12.32 -17.00 -21.24
N LEU A 430 11.30 -17.84 -21.43
CA LEU A 430 11.11 -19.07 -20.65
C LEU A 430 12.27 -20.06 -20.84
N SER A 431 12.78 -20.20 -22.06
CA SER A 431 13.96 -21.05 -22.31
C SER A 431 15.19 -20.53 -21.57
N GLY A 432 15.45 -19.23 -21.62
CA GLY A 432 16.56 -18.62 -20.88
C GLY A 432 16.44 -18.81 -19.36
N LYS A 433 15.21 -18.67 -18.83
CA LYS A 433 14.93 -18.93 -17.40
C LYS A 433 15.11 -20.41 -17.04
N LEU A 434 14.68 -21.33 -17.89
CA LEU A 434 14.88 -22.76 -17.69
C LEU A 434 16.36 -23.14 -17.66
N ASP A 435 17.16 -22.57 -18.57
CA ASP A 435 18.60 -22.79 -18.59
C ASP A 435 19.29 -22.22 -17.34
N SER A 436 18.77 -21.13 -16.77
CA SER A 436 19.28 -20.55 -15.51
C SER A 436 19.07 -21.41 -14.26
N LEU A 437 18.21 -22.43 -14.33
CA LEU A 437 18.05 -23.40 -13.25
C LEU A 437 19.18 -24.44 -13.21
N HIS A 438 20.07 -24.46 -14.21
CA HIS A 438 21.17 -25.42 -14.33
C HIS A 438 20.73 -26.89 -14.20
N LEU A 439 19.54 -27.22 -14.72
CA LEU A 439 19.05 -28.60 -14.76
C LEU A 439 20.02 -29.49 -15.54
N THR A 440 20.28 -30.70 -15.02
CA THR A 440 21.14 -31.70 -15.68
C THR A 440 20.38 -33.00 -15.99
N GLY A 441 20.93 -33.80 -16.91
CA GLY A 441 20.43 -35.14 -17.22
C GLY A 441 19.02 -35.17 -17.81
N HIS A 442 18.28 -36.24 -17.51
CA HIS A 442 16.99 -36.55 -18.12
C HIS A 442 15.90 -35.50 -17.83
N ALA A 443 15.88 -34.94 -16.61
CA ALA A 443 14.90 -33.92 -16.22
C ALA A 443 15.03 -32.62 -17.04
N ALA A 444 16.28 -32.20 -17.32
CA ALA A 444 16.57 -31.04 -18.15
C ALA A 444 16.09 -31.23 -19.59
N GLU A 445 16.36 -32.40 -20.18
CA GLU A 445 15.90 -32.75 -21.52
C GLU A 445 14.38 -32.73 -21.60
N LYS A 446 13.70 -33.36 -20.63
CA LYS A 446 12.24 -33.42 -20.56
C LYS A 446 11.60 -32.03 -20.46
N ALA A 447 12.12 -31.15 -19.60
CA ALA A 447 11.60 -29.79 -19.47
C ALA A 447 11.80 -28.97 -20.74
N ARG A 448 12.98 -29.07 -21.39
CA ARG A 448 13.26 -28.40 -22.67
C ARG A 448 12.36 -28.90 -23.79
N THR A 449 12.16 -30.22 -23.90
CA THR A 449 11.24 -30.81 -24.88
C THR A 449 9.80 -30.36 -24.65
N ALA A 450 9.34 -30.32 -23.40
CA ALA A 450 7.99 -29.86 -23.06
C ALA A 450 7.78 -28.38 -23.44
N LEU A 451 8.75 -27.52 -23.12
CA LEU A 451 8.71 -26.10 -23.48
C LEU A 451 8.69 -25.90 -25.00
N GLU A 452 9.52 -26.64 -25.75
CA GLU A 452 9.54 -26.57 -27.22
C GLU A 452 8.22 -27.07 -27.84
N ASN A 453 7.61 -28.10 -27.28
CA ASN A 453 6.30 -28.59 -27.71
C ASN A 453 5.20 -27.56 -27.42
N ALA A 454 5.23 -26.92 -26.26
CA ALA A 454 4.33 -25.81 -25.93
C ALA A 454 4.50 -24.63 -26.91
N ARG A 455 5.74 -24.27 -27.25
CA ARG A 455 6.04 -23.23 -28.25
C ARG A 455 5.43 -23.54 -29.60
N LYS A 456 5.66 -24.75 -30.13
CA LYS A 456 5.09 -25.19 -31.41
C LYS A 456 3.57 -25.15 -31.42
N ARG A 457 2.95 -25.51 -30.30
CA ARG A 457 1.50 -25.51 -30.10
C ARG A 457 0.88 -24.10 -30.07
N ALA A 458 1.56 -23.15 -29.43
CA ALA A 458 1.08 -21.78 -29.25
C ALA A 458 1.37 -20.88 -30.46
N VAL A 459 2.56 -20.99 -31.07
CA VAL A 459 3.02 -20.12 -32.18
C VAL A 459 2.75 -20.72 -33.57
N GLY A 460 2.51 -22.03 -33.65
CA GLY A 460 2.20 -22.72 -34.92
C GLY A 460 0.73 -22.63 -35.36
N LYS A 461 -0.13 -22.01 -34.55
CA LYS A 461 -1.47 -21.56 -34.94
C LYS A 461 -1.35 -20.16 -35.54
#